data_AF-A0A2E7VCE7-F1
#
_entry.id   AF-A0A2E7VCE7-F1
#
_cell.length_a   1.000
_cell.length_b   1.000
_cell.length_c   1.000
_cell.angle_alpha   90.00
_cell.angle_beta   90.00
_cell.angle_gamma   90.00
#
_symmetry.space_group_name_H-M   'P 1'
#
loop_
_entity.id
_entity.type
_entity.pdbx_description
1 polymer ?
#
loop_
_entity_poly.entity_id
_entity_poly.type
_entity_poly.pdbx_seq_one_letter_code
_entity_poly.pdbx_strand_id
1 'polypeptide(L)'
;MSAKKRKPSTALERAKLFADEFNLQIPILLAPMPNATPPELAAAISNGGGMGACGALFMGAEEIQTWVHSMRSKSNGVFQLNTWIPDPDPIRDTGSEKKVSQFLEKWGPPIPAGAAETPLVNFKEQCDAFLEAGPRVVSSIMGLYPKDFVASLKEKNIKWFAKATTVS
;
A
#
# COMPACT_ATOMS: atom_id res chain seq x y z
N MET A 1 3.17 -43.16 9.21
CA MET A 1 3.44 -42.13 10.24
C MET A 1 2.24 -41.18 10.30
N SER A 2 1.51 -41.16 11.41
CA SER A 2 0.31 -40.34 11.57
C SER A 2 0.73 -38.87 11.73
N ALA A 3 0.34 -38.01 10.78
CA ALA A 3 0.50 -36.57 10.94
C ALA A 3 -0.33 -36.14 12.15
N LYS A 4 0.34 -35.75 13.25
CA LYS A 4 -0.31 -35.15 14.42
C LYS A 4 -1.17 -33.98 13.92
N LYS A 5 -2.50 -34.11 14.02
CA LYS A 5 -3.42 -33.00 13.79
C LYS A 5 -3.02 -31.87 14.73
N ARG A 6 -2.45 -30.80 14.17
CA ARG A 6 -2.06 -29.60 14.91
C ARG A 6 -3.35 -29.05 15.55
N LYS A 7 -3.36 -28.91 16.88
CA LYS A 7 -4.50 -28.33 17.61
C LYS A 7 -4.77 -26.95 16.99
N PRO A 8 -6.02 -26.61 16.61
CA PRO A 8 -6.30 -25.31 16.02
C PRO A 8 -5.91 -24.22 17.01
N SER A 9 -5.09 -23.27 16.56
CA SER A 9 -4.67 -22.15 17.41
C SER A 9 -5.86 -21.25 17.72
N THR A 10 -5.88 -20.67 18.91
CA THR A 10 -6.87 -19.65 19.28
C THR A 10 -6.62 -18.35 18.50
N ALA A 11 -7.62 -17.46 18.43
CA ALA A 11 -7.44 -16.15 17.82
C ALA A 11 -6.33 -15.33 18.51
N LEU A 12 -6.25 -15.41 19.85
CA LEU A 12 -5.22 -14.74 20.63
C LEU A 12 -3.82 -15.28 20.33
N GLU A 13 -3.66 -16.60 20.19
CA GLU A 13 -2.38 -17.21 19.81
C GLU A 13 -1.93 -16.75 18.42
N ARG A 14 -2.85 -16.70 17.44
CA ARG A 14 -2.52 -16.19 16.09
C ARG A 14 -2.12 -14.71 16.11
N ALA A 15 -2.82 -13.90 16.91
CA ALA A 15 -2.51 -12.49 17.05
C ALA A 15 -1.12 -12.25 17.68
N LYS A 16 -0.76 -13.05 18.69
CA LYS A 16 0.60 -13.01 19.28
C LYS A 16 1.67 -13.44 18.29
N LEU A 17 1.46 -14.56 17.60
CA LEU A 17 2.40 -15.04 16.56
C LEU A 17 2.58 -14.01 15.44
N PHE A 18 1.51 -13.30 15.07
CA PHE A 18 1.60 -12.20 14.10
C PHE A 18 2.45 -11.05 14.65
N ALA A 19 2.19 -10.62 15.89
CA ALA A 19 2.99 -9.57 16.51
C ALA A 19 4.49 -9.95 16.57
N ASP A 20 4.79 -11.18 16.98
CA ASP A 20 6.16 -11.71 17.04
C ASP A 20 6.83 -11.73 15.66
N GLU A 21 6.15 -12.27 14.63
CA GLU A 21 6.68 -12.33 13.26
C GLU A 21 7.00 -10.94 12.71
N PHE A 22 6.17 -9.93 12.99
CA PHE A 22 6.33 -8.58 12.45
C PHE A 22 7.05 -7.60 13.38
N ASN A 23 7.57 -8.07 14.52
CA ASN A 23 8.23 -7.24 15.54
C ASN A 23 7.32 -6.10 16.06
N LEU A 24 6.08 -6.47 16.41
CA LEU A 24 5.07 -5.60 17.00
C LEU A 24 4.92 -5.91 18.48
N GLN A 25 4.53 -4.92 19.27
CA GLN A 25 4.09 -5.12 20.66
C GLN A 25 2.59 -5.41 20.74
N ILE A 26 1.81 -4.83 19.81
CA ILE A 26 0.37 -5.04 19.69
C ILE A 26 0.02 -5.41 18.23
N PRO A 27 -0.91 -6.35 18.01
CA PRO A 27 -1.27 -6.83 16.68
C PRO A 27 -2.24 -5.85 15.97
N ILE A 28 -1.89 -4.57 15.93
CA ILE A 28 -2.67 -3.48 15.34
C ILE A 28 -1.85 -2.85 14.21
N LEU A 29 -2.49 -2.68 13.05
CA LEU A 29 -1.89 -2.02 11.90
C LEU A 29 -2.75 -0.83 11.52
N LEU A 30 -2.11 0.29 11.21
CA LEU A 30 -2.77 1.40 10.54
C LEU A 30 -3.15 0.95 9.13
N ALA A 31 -4.41 1.17 8.74
CA ALA A 31 -4.84 0.96 7.37
C ALA A 31 -4.16 2.01 6.47
N PRO A 32 -3.45 1.61 5.40
CA PRO A 32 -2.87 2.57 4.46
C PRO A 32 -3.99 3.23 3.66
N MET A 33 -4.16 4.54 3.85
CA MET A 33 -5.18 5.34 3.18
C MET A 33 -4.48 6.48 2.44
N PRO A 34 -4.43 6.46 1.09
CA PRO A 34 -3.84 7.53 0.31
C PRO A 34 -4.36 8.90 0.74
N ASN A 35 -3.46 9.87 0.93
CA ASN A 35 -3.74 11.22 1.43
C ASN A 35 -4.29 11.33 2.88
N ALA A 36 -4.37 10.24 3.63
CA ALA A 36 -4.90 10.22 5.00
C ALA A 36 -3.98 9.51 6.01
N THR A 37 -2.79 9.05 5.59
CA THR A 37 -1.77 8.47 6.47
C THR A 37 -0.45 9.25 6.38
N PRO A 38 -0.36 10.45 6.98
CA PRO A 38 0.89 11.20 7.02
C PRO A 38 1.96 10.49 7.87
N PRO A 39 3.27 10.80 7.68
CA PRO A 39 4.36 10.18 8.42
C PRO A 39 4.19 10.28 9.95
N GLU A 40 3.65 11.38 10.46
CA GLU A 40 3.45 11.62 11.89
C GLU A 40 2.44 10.64 12.48
N LEU A 41 1.35 10.35 11.76
CA LEU A 41 0.36 9.36 12.18
C LEU A 41 0.95 7.96 12.15
N ALA A 42 1.68 7.60 11.09
CA ALA A 42 2.34 6.31 10.99
C ALA A 42 3.36 6.12 12.12
N ALA A 43 4.19 7.12 12.39
CA ALA A 43 5.16 7.12 13.48
C ALA A 43 4.50 6.97 14.85
N ALA A 44 3.38 7.66 15.11
CA ALA A 44 2.64 7.53 16.35
C ALA A 44 2.14 6.09 16.58
N ILE A 45 1.60 5.43 15.55
CA ILE A 45 1.17 4.03 15.62
C ILE A 45 2.36 3.09 15.83
N SER A 46 3.46 3.30 15.09
CA SER A 46 4.70 2.52 15.23
C SER A 46 5.32 2.65 16.64
N ASN A 47 5.35 3.86 17.20
CA ASN A 47 5.85 4.12 18.55
C ASN A 47 4.92 3.55 19.64
N GLY A 48 3.62 3.45 19.37
CA GLY A 48 2.65 2.75 20.21
C GLY A 48 2.74 1.23 20.13
N GLY A 49 3.72 0.69 19.38
CA GLY A 49 3.96 -0.74 19.27
C GLY A 49 3.15 -1.46 18.18
N GLY A 50 2.38 -0.72 17.38
CA GLY A 50 1.69 -1.23 16.19
C GLY A 50 2.53 -1.08 14.91
N MET A 51 1.89 -1.28 13.76
CA MET A 51 2.50 -1.05 12.44
C MET A 51 1.95 0.22 11.81
N GLY A 52 2.81 1.22 11.62
CA GLY A 52 2.50 2.41 10.81
C GLY A 52 2.30 2.06 9.34
N ALA A 53 1.72 2.96 8.56
CA ALA A 53 1.42 2.70 7.15
C ALA A 53 1.47 3.95 6.28
N CYS A 54 1.84 3.77 5.02
CA CYS A 54 1.71 4.75 3.95
C CYS A 54 0.81 4.21 2.84
N GLY A 55 -0.24 4.95 2.48
CA GLY A 55 -0.95 4.76 1.21
C GLY A 55 -0.27 5.57 0.10
N ALA A 56 0.56 4.91 -0.71
CA ALA A 56 1.40 5.54 -1.72
C ALA A 56 0.77 5.60 -3.13
N LEU A 57 -0.54 5.40 -3.26
CA LEU A 57 -1.24 5.33 -4.56
C LEU A 57 -0.86 6.47 -5.53
N PHE A 58 -0.77 7.69 -5.02
CA PHE A 58 -0.49 8.90 -5.81
C PHE A 58 0.96 9.37 -5.70
N MET A 59 1.84 8.59 -5.08
CA MET A 59 3.20 9.03 -4.75
C MET A 59 4.22 8.46 -5.72
N GLY A 60 4.99 9.36 -6.35
CA GLY A 60 6.20 9.00 -7.09
C GLY A 60 7.33 8.52 -6.18
N ALA A 61 8.42 8.05 -6.80
CA ALA A 61 9.58 7.52 -6.07
C ALA A 61 10.17 8.51 -5.05
N GLU A 62 10.34 9.78 -5.43
CA GLU A 62 10.89 10.82 -4.56
C GLU A 62 9.98 11.11 -3.35
N GLU A 63 8.66 11.16 -3.57
CA GLU A 63 7.69 11.40 -2.50
C GLU A 63 7.67 10.23 -1.51
N ILE A 64 7.81 8.99 -2.00
CA ILE A 64 7.94 7.80 -1.16
C ILE A 64 9.19 7.90 -0.29
N GLN A 65 10.35 8.24 -0.87
CA GLN A 65 11.59 8.38 -0.11
C GLN A 65 11.48 9.50 0.94
N THR A 66 10.88 10.63 0.58
CA THR A 66 10.62 11.75 1.48
C THR A 66 9.73 11.34 2.65
N TRP A 67 8.63 10.62 2.37
CA TRP A 67 7.73 10.10 3.39
C TRP A 67 8.45 9.15 4.34
N VAL A 68 9.24 8.21 3.80
CA VAL A 68 9.99 7.22 4.58
C VAL A 68 11.04 7.88 5.46
N HIS A 69 11.76 8.87 4.94
CA HIS A 69 12.72 9.65 5.72
C HIS A 69 12.02 10.40 6.87
N SER A 70 10.87 11.03 6.60
CA SER A 70 10.08 11.72 7.61
C SER A 70 9.50 10.79 8.68
N MET A 71 9.12 9.56 8.30
CA MET A 71 8.64 8.54 9.25
C MET A 71 9.78 8.05 10.13
N ARG A 72 10.93 7.69 9.53
CA ARG A 72 12.12 7.18 10.25
C ARG A 72 12.75 8.20 11.19
N SER A 73 12.66 9.49 10.88
CA SER A 73 13.16 10.54 11.80
C SER A 73 12.32 10.67 13.08
N LYS A 74 11.10 10.11 13.10
CA LYS A 74 10.16 10.19 14.24
C LYS A 74 9.93 8.84 14.93
N SER A 75 10.38 7.74 14.34
CA SER A 75 10.15 6.40 14.86
C SER A 75 11.21 5.41 14.38
N ASN A 76 11.60 4.51 15.29
CA ASN A 76 12.34 3.29 14.98
C ASN A 76 11.43 2.06 14.85
N GLY A 77 10.11 2.26 14.93
CA GLY A 77 9.13 1.19 14.83
C GLY A 77 8.87 0.75 13.39
N VAL A 78 8.07 -0.30 13.23
CA VAL A 78 7.83 -0.89 11.90
C VAL A 78 6.72 -0.18 11.15
N PHE A 79 6.82 -0.17 9.82
CA PHE A 79 5.78 0.37 8.95
C PHE A 79 5.62 -0.46 7.68
N GLN A 80 4.49 -0.25 7.00
CA GLN A 80 4.20 -0.79 5.69
C GLN A 80 4.05 0.30 4.62
N LEU A 81 4.38 -0.03 3.38
CA LEU A 81 4.05 0.76 2.20
C LEU A 81 3.01 0.02 1.35
N ASN A 82 1.98 0.73 0.89
CA ASN A 82 0.87 0.17 0.14
C ASN A 82 0.64 0.94 -1.15
N THR A 83 0.30 0.22 -2.22
CA THR A 83 -0.24 0.84 -3.43
C THR A 83 -1.30 -0.06 -4.07
N TRP A 84 -1.97 0.47 -5.09
CA TRP A 84 -2.91 -0.28 -5.91
C TRP A 84 -2.17 -0.88 -7.08
N ILE A 85 -2.51 -2.12 -7.42
CA ILE A 85 -2.00 -2.74 -8.65
C ILE A 85 -2.72 -2.09 -9.83
N PRO A 86 -2.00 -1.53 -10.82
CA PRO A 86 -2.62 -0.89 -11.96
C PRO A 86 -3.36 -1.92 -12.81
N ASP A 87 -4.57 -1.56 -13.23
CA ASP A 87 -5.29 -2.26 -14.29
C ASP A 87 -4.65 -1.97 -15.66
N PRO A 88 -4.97 -2.76 -16.71
CA PRO A 88 -4.65 -2.39 -18.08
C PRO A 88 -5.19 -1.00 -18.44
N ASP A 89 -4.58 -0.38 -19.46
CA ASP A 89 -5.03 0.92 -19.94
C ASP A 89 -6.54 0.92 -20.24
N PRO A 90 -7.29 1.90 -19.74
CA PRO A 90 -8.73 1.94 -19.93
C PRO A 90 -9.08 2.17 -21.40
N ILE A 91 -10.10 1.46 -21.89
CA ILE A 91 -10.69 1.75 -23.20
C ILE A 91 -11.51 3.03 -23.06
N ARG A 92 -11.07 4.09 -23.76
CA ARG A 92 -11.68 5.43 -23.70
C ARG A 92 -13.06 5.46 -24.37
N ASP A 93 -14.01 6.14 -23.75
CA ASP A 93 -15.34 6.43 -24.30
C ASP A 93 -15.53 7.94 -24.31
N THR A 94 -15.17 8.55 -25.45
CA THR A 94 -15.23 10.00 -25.65
C THR A 94 -16.64 10.56 -25.52
N GLY A 95 -17.67 9.77 -25.82
CA GLY A 95 -19.07 10.16 -25.66
C GLY A 95 -19.44 10.30 -24.18
N SER A 96 -19.04 9.34 -23.35
CA SER A 96 -19.25 9.37 -21.90
C SER A 96 -18.38 10.43 -21.22
N GLU A 97 -17.12 10.57 -21.63
CA GLU A 97 -16.20 11.62 -21.14
C GLU A 97 -16.78 13.02 -21.39
N LYS A 98 -17.34 13.26 -22.59
CA LYS A 98 -18.00 14.53 -22.91
C LYS A 98 -19.22 14.79 -22.01
N LYS A 99 -20.04 13.77 -21.74
CA LYS A 99 -21.21 13.92 -20.84
C LYS A 99 -20.77 14.28 -19.41
N VAL A 100 -19.71 13.64 -18.90
CA VAL A 100 -19.15 13.96 -17.59
C VAL A 100 -18.60 15.38 -17.56
N SER A 101 -17.84 15.77 -18.59
CA SER A 101 -17.29 17.13 -18.70
C SER A 101 -18.42 18.19 -18.68
N GLN A 102 -19.42 18.06 -19.55
CA GLN A 102 -20.57 18.95 -19.61
C GLN A 102 -21.38 19.00 -18.32
N PHE A 103 -21.41 17.90 -17.55
CA PHE A 103 -22.05 17.88 -16.24
C PHE A 103 -21.25 18.68 -15.21
N LEU A 104 -19.92 18.48 -15.15
CA LEU A 104 -19.03 19.16 -14.21
C LEU A 104 -18.93 20.66 -14.49
N GLU A 105 -18.97 21.09 -15.76
CA GLU A 105 -18.99 22.51 -16.17
C GLU A 105 -20.22 23.28 -15.65
N LYS A 106 -21.29 22.59 -15.22
CA LYS A 106 -22.43 23.24 -14.54
C LYS A 106 -22.07 23.76 -13.14
N TRP A 107 -21.00 23.25 -12.56
CA TRP A 107 -20.57 23.52 -11.19
C TRP A 107 -19.18 24.17 -11.12
N GLY A 108 -18.54 24.42 -12.26
CA GLY A 108 -17.16 24.88 -12.33
C GLY A 108 -16.83 25.57 -13.66
N PRO A 109 -15.56 25.96 -13.86
CA PRO A 109 -15.11 26.55 -15.11
C PRO A 109 -15.18 25.53 -16.26
N PRO A 110 -15.13 26.00 -17.52
CA PRO A 110 -14.95 25.13 -18.67
C PRO A 110 -13.76 24.20 -18.51
N ILE A 111 -13.90 22.93 -18.88
CA ILE A 111 -12.85 21.93 -18.71
C ILE A 111 -11.96 21.94 -19.96
N PRO A 112 -10.64 22.18 -19.82
CA PRO A 112 -9.73 22.19 -20.97
C PRO A 112 -9.71 20.85 -21.71
N ALA A 113 -9.52 20.91 -23.02
CA ALA A 113 -9.24 19.72 -23.81
C ALA A 113 -7.98 19.01 -23.27
N GLY A 114 -8.06 17.70 -23.07
CA GLY A 114 -6.95 16.90 -22.55
C GLY A 114 -6.80 16.92 -21.02
N ALA A 115 -7.73 17.51 -20.26
CA ALA A 115 -7.70 17.47 -18.79
C ALA A 115 -7.72 16.03 -18.22
N ALA A 116 -8.18 15.05 -19.00
CA ALA A 116 -8.17 13.63 -18.64
C ALA A 116 -6.81 12.93 -18.87
N GLU A 117 -5.84 13.58 -19.54
CA GLU A 117 -4.56 12.97 -19.92
C GLU A 117 -3.48 13.09 -18.82
N THR A 118 -3.89 13.09 -17.55
CA THR A 118 -2.93 13.18 -16.43
C THR A 118 -2.12 11.88 -16.33
N PRO A 119 -0.78 11.94 -16.41
CA PRO A 119 0.04 10.73 -16.30
C PRO A 119 -0.15 10.05 -14.94
N LEU A 120 -0.28 8.73 -14.96
CA LEU A 120 -0.27 7.93 -13.74
C LEU A 120 1.16 7.84 -13.19
N VAL A 121 1.28 7.57 -11.90
CA VAL A 121 2.56 7.23 -11.26
C VAL A 121 3.18 6.04 -11.99
N ASN A 122 4.48 6.13 -12.30
CA ASN A 122 5.22 5.00 -12.86
C ASN A 122 5.30 3.87 -11.82
N PHE A 123 4.49 2.82 -12.03
CA PHE A 123 4.37 1.71 -11.09
C PHE A 123 5.69 0.96 -10.86
N LYS A 124 6.54 0.85 -11.89
CA LYS A 124 7.84 0.20 -11.74
C LYS A 124 8.77 1.03 -10.86
N GLU A 125 8.86 2.33 -11.08
CA GLU A 125 9.67 3.23 -10.25
C GLU A 125 9.18 3.26 -8.80
N GLN A 126 7.86 3.20 -8.59
CA GLN A 126 7.27 3.08 -7.27
C GLN A 126 7.66 1.75 -6.57
N CYS A 127 7.66 0.65 -7.31
CA CYS A 127 8.14 -0.65 -6.81
C CYS A 127 9.64 -0.57 -6.44
N ASP A 128 10.48 -0.02 -7.31
CA ASP A 128 11.91 0.16 -7.06
C ASP A 128 12.13 1.02 -5.79
N ALA A 129 11.37 2.09 -5.61
CA ALA A 129 11.39 2.92 -4.41
C ALA A 129 10.97 2.16 -3.13
N PHE A 130 10.00 1.23 -3.22
CA PHE A 130 9.64 0.38 -2.07
C PHE A 130 10.79 -0.56 -1.67
N LEU A 131 11.50 -1.13 -2.65
CA LEU A 131 12.65 -2.02 -2.40
C LEU A 131 13.83 -1.26 -1.81
N GLU A 132 14.06 -0.02 -2.24
CA GLU A 132 15.08 0.87 -1.69
C GLU A 132 14.71 1.34 -0.27
N ALA A 133 13.44 1.74 -0.07
CA ALA A 133 12.93 2.17 1.23
C ALA A 133 13.06 1.06 2.29
N GLY A 134 12.87 -0.20 1.91
CA GLY A 134 13.02 -1.35 2.81
C GLY A 134 12.07 -1.33 4.02
N PRO A 135 10.74 -1.24 3.82
CA PRO A 135 9.77 -1.37 4.92
C PRO A 135 9.75 -2.80 5.45
N ARG A 136 9.12 -3.02 6.61
CA ARG A 136 8.90 -4.40 7.11
C ARG A 136 7.94 -5.18 6.21
N VAL A 137 6.97 -4.46 5.66
CA VAL A 137 5.90 -5.00 4.81
C VAL A 137 5.66 -4.08 3.62
N VAL A 138 5.44 -4.68 2.45
CA VAL A 138 4.75 -4.05 1.34
C VAL A 138 3.37 -4.69 1.21
N SER A 139 2.34 -3.91 0.94
CA SER A 139 1.00 -4.44 0.72
C SER A 139 0.40 -4.02 -0.62
N SER A 140 -0.49 -4.85 -1.17
CA SER A 140 -1.21 -4.59 -2.41
C SER A 140 -2.73 -4.62 -2.20
N ILE A 141 -3.42 -3.80 -2.99
CA ILE A 141 -4.86 -3.83 -3.19
C ILE A 141 -5.15 -3.83 -4.70
N MET A 142 -6.33 -4.33 -5.09
CA MET A 142 -6.77 -4.50 -6.48
C MET A 142 -5.97 -5.52 -7.31
N GLY A 143 -5.03 -6.25 -6.71
CA GLY A 143 -4.34 -7.32 -7.41
C GLY A 143 -3.09 -7.82 -6.71
N LEU A 144 -2.25 -8.49 -7.50
CA LEU A 144 -0.98 -9.05 -7.09
C LEU A 144 0.18 -8.34 -7.76
N TYR A 145 1.31 -8.19 -7.05
CA TYR A 145 2.52 -7.68 -7.68
C TYR A 145 3.12 -8.67 -8.71
N PRO A 146 3.89 -8.16 -9.68
CA PRO A 146 4.70 -9.00 -10.58
C PRO A 146 5.61 -9.99 -9.84
N LYS A 147 5.83 -11.17 -10.42
CA LYS A 147 6.55 -12.29 -9.77
C LYS A 147 8.01 -11.96 -9.43
N ASP A 148 8.67 -11.24 -10.32
CA ASP A 148 10.01 -10.69 -10.18
C ASP A 148 10.10 -9.71 -9.01
N PHE A 149 9.16 -8.77 -8.90
CA PHE A 149 9.09 -7.88 -7.75
C PHE A 149 8.92 -8.65 -6.43
N VAL A 150 8.02 -9.64 -6.41
CA VAL A 150 7.81 -10.51 -5.25
C VAL A 150 9.06 -11.31 -4.88
N ALA A 151 9.85 -11.73 -5.87
CA ALA A 151 11.14 -12.37 -5.62
C ALA A 151 12.13 -11.41 -4.95
N SER A 152 12.25 -10.17 -5.46
CA SER A 152 13.11 -9.14 -4.85
C SER A 152 12.70 -8.75 -3.43
N LEU A 153 11.39 -8.70 -3.14
CA LEU A 153 10.89 -8.50 -1.76
C LEU A 153 11.40 -9.61 -0.83
N LYS A 154 11.31 -10.87 -1.27
CA LYS A 154 11.76 -12.03 -0.47
C LYS A 154 13.27 -12.01 -0.24
N GLU A 155 14.05 -11.69 -1.26
CA GLU A 155 15.52 -11.56 -1.16
C GLU A 155 15.93 -10.50 -0.12
N LYS A 156 15.15 -9.41 -0.01
CA LYS A 156 15.36 -8.34 0.99
C LYS A 156 14.65 -8.59 2.33
N ASN A 157 14.05 -9.77 2.54
CA ASN A 157 13.27 -10.11 3.73
C ASN A 157 12.10 -9.12 4.02
N ILE A 158 11.55 -8.52 2.98
CA ILE A 158 10.35 -7.69 3.02
C ILE A 158 9.14 -8.61 2.84
N LYS A 159 8.18 -8.56 3.75
CA LYS A 159 6.98 -9.39 3.67
C LYS A 159 5.96 -8.72 2.75
N TRP A 160 5.14 -9.53 2.09
CA TRP A 160 4.07 -9.03 1.22
C TRP A 160 2.70 -9.43 1.76
N PHE A 161 1.82 -8.44 1.94
CA PHE A 161 0.39 -8.64 2.21
C PHE A 161 -0.45 -8.32 0.96
N ALA A 162 -1.43 -9.15 0.66
CA ALA A 162 -2.42 -8.89 -0.38
C ALA A 162 -3.82 -8.85 0.25
N LYS A 163 -4.63 -7.87 -0.15
CA LYS A 163 -6.06 -7.85 0.20
C LYS A 163 -6.78 -8.95 -0.56
N ALA A 164 -7.45 -9.85 0.16
CA ALA A 164 -8.37 -10.83 -0.40
C ALA A 164 -9.79 -10.57 0.14
N THR A 165 -10.79 -10.55 -0.74
CA THR A 165 -12.21 -10.34 -0.39
C THR A 165 -13.05 -11.60 -0.53
N THR A 166 -12.54 -12.61 -1.24
CA THR A 166 -13.21 -13.88 -1.54
C THR A 166 -12.22 -15.04 -1.38
N VAL A 167 -12.75 -16.26 -1.25
CA VAL A 167 -11.96 -17.50 -1.16
C VAL A 167 -11.79 -18.17 -2.53
N SER A 168 -12.73 -17.91 -3.44
CA SER A 168 -12.87 -18.54 -4.76
C SER A 168 -12.10 -17.82 -5.86
#